data_AF-A0A1V5R9B3-F1
#
_entry.id   AF-A0A1V5R9B3-F1
#
_cell.length_a   1.000
_cell.length_b   1.000
_cell.length_c   1.000
_cell.angle_alpha   90.00
_cell.angle_beta   90.00
_cell.angle_gamma   90.00
#
_symmetry.space_group_name_H-M   'P 1'
#
loop_
_entity.id
_entity.type
_entity.pdbx_description
1 polymer ?
#
loop_
_entity_poly.entity_id
_entity_poly.type
_entity_poly.pdbx_seq_one_letter_code
_entity_poly.pdbx_strand_id
1 'polypeptide(L)'
;MIVLFLKVKKILGAKTWQIEATSIFACLLLIWLISGGSYIEGIGVLAVFFTFMHASVANRLEEAEEKRAAKEEPLLVSCYKLLNRYYYAKEGLWLVYFILKVSVAGLAGVALFLAYPIWRNYYTKRRDKR
;
A
#
# COMPACT_ATOMS: atom_id res chain seq x y z
N MET A 1 -9.96 6.24 14.10
CA MET A 1 -9.33 5.17 13.29
C MET A 1 -8.05 4.58 13.92
N ILE A 2 -7.08 5.41 14.36
CA ILE A 2 -5.77 4.97 14.92
C ILE A 2 -5.87 4.17 16.25
N VAL A 3 -6.77 4.56 17.17
CA VAL A 3 -6.97 3.85 18.45
C VAL A 3 -7.65 2.49 18.26
N LEU A 4 -8.56 2.40 17.28
CA LEU A 4 -9.23 1.17 16.89
C LEU A 4 -8.22 0.16 16.33
N PHE A 5 -7.30 0.63 15.47
CA PHE A 5 -6.24 -0.18 14.85
C PHE A 5 -5.30 -0.85 15.87
N LEU A 6 -4.90 -0.11 16.92
CA LEU A 6 -4.04 -0.64 17.99
C LEU A 6 -4.77 -1.63 18.90
N LYS A 7 -6.06 -1.39 19.20
CA LYS A 7 -6.89 -2.35 19.95
C LYS A 7 -7.12 -3.64 19.16
N VAL A 8 -7.47 -3.54 17.89
CA VAL A 8 -7.69 -4.68 16.98
C VAL A 8 -6.42 -5.53 16.84
N LYS A 9 -5.24 -4.90 16.68
CA LYS A 9 -3.94 -5.59 16.65
C LYS A 9 -3.69 -6.44 17.90
N LYS A 10 -3.98 -5.89 19.08
CA LYS A 10 -3.73 -6.55 20.36
C LYS A 10 -4.71 -7.70 20.62
N ILE A 11 -5.93 -7.61 20.08
CA ILE A 11 -6.97 -8.63 20.21
C ILE A 11 -6.77 -9.80 19.23
N LEU A 12 -6.31 -9.52 17.99
CA LEU A 12 -6.24 -10.54 16.92
C LEU A 12 -4.86 -11.19 16.72
N GLY A 13 -3.81 -10.72 17.40
CA GLY A 13 -2.44 -11.24 17.17
C GLY A 13 -1.92 -11.06 15.74
N ALA A 14 -2.57 -10.19 14.95
CA ALA A 14 -2.32 -10.06 13.51
C ALA A 14 -1.02 -9.29 13.21
N LYS A 15 -0.31 -9.72 12.17
CA LYS A 15 0.89 -9.05 11.66
C LYS A 15 0.50 -7.71 10.99
N THR A 16 1.34 -6.69 11.09
CA THR A 16 1.05 -5.34 10.55
C THR A 16 0.61 -5.36 9.09
N TRP A 17 1.22 -6.21 8.26
CA TRP A 17 0.88 -6.35 6.84
C TRP A 17 -0.54 -6.87 6.61
N GLN A 18 -1.05 -7.74 7.49
CA GLN A 18 -2.42 -8.25 7.39
C GLN A 18 -3.41 -7.11 7.66
N ILE A 19 -3.12 -6.28 8.67
CA ILE A 19 -4.00 -5.17 9.02
C ILE A 19 -3.99 -4.09 7.91
N GLU A 20 -2.82 -3.79 7.33
CA GLU A 20 -2.70 -2.91 6.16
C GLU A 20 -3.51 -3.45 4.97
N ALA A 21 -3.33 -4.73 4.63
CA ALA A 21 -4.04 -5.38 3.52
C ALA A 21 -5.56 -5.36 3.73
N THR A 22 -6.04 -5.74 4.92
CA THR A 22 -7.46 -5.73 5.23
C THR A 22 -8.04 -4.32 5.20
N SER A 23 -7.29 -3.31 5.68
CA SER A 23 -7.76 -1.92 5.66
C SER A 23 -7.93 -1.40 4.23
N ILE A 24 -6.94 -1.63 3.37
CA ILE A 24 -7.01 -1.22 1.97
C ILE A 24 -8.12 -1.98 1.24
N PHE A 25 -8.23 -3.29 1.46
CA PHE A 25 -9.30 -4.09 0.86
C PHE A 25 -10.68 -3.61 1.28
N ALA A 26 -10.88 -3.30 2.57
CA ALA A 26 -12.14 -2.75 3.07
C ALA A 26 -12.47 -1.39 2.43
N CYS A 27 -11.48 -0.50 2.26
CA CYS A 27 -11.68 0.77 1.56
C CYS A 27 -12.10 0.56 0.09
N LEU A 28 -11.42 -0.35 -0.63
CA LEU A 28 -11.73 -0.64 -2.03
C LEU A 28 -13.12 -1.26 -2.19
N LEU A 29 -13.50 -2.18 -1.30
CA LEU A 29 -14.85 -2.75 -1.26
C LEU A 29 -15.91 -1.67 -1.04
N LEU A 30 -15.66 -0.73 -0.12
CA LEU A 30 -16.60 0.37 0.13
C LEU A 30 -16.80 1.23 -1.12
N ILE A 31 -15.72 1.57 -1.83
CA ILE A 31 -15.78 2.35 -3.08
C ILE A 31 -16.59 1.60 -4.14
N TRP A 32 -16.37 0.30 -4.28
CA TRP A 32 -17.11 -0.56 -5.22
C TRP A 32 -18.61 -0.63 -4.92
N LEU A 33 -18.98 -0.69 -3.64
CA LEU A 33 -20.39 -0.65 -3.24
C LEU A 33 -21.03 0.70 -3.58
N ILE A 34 -20.30 1.81 -3.38
CA ILE A 34 -20.78 3.16 -3.68
C ILE A 34 -20.89 3.39 -5.20
N SER A 35 -20.02 2.78 -6.02
CA SER A 35 -20.04 2.92 -7.48
C SER A 35 -21.12 2.08 -8.18
N GLY A 36 -21.92 1.30 -7.44
CA GLY A 36 -23.00 0.50 -7.99
C GLY A 36 -22.63 -0.97 -8.26
N GLY A 37 -21.45 -1.43 -7.85
CA GLY A 37 -21.17 -2.85 -7.66
C GLY A 37 -21.06 -3.68 -8.94
N SER A 38 -20.64 -3.10 -10.07
CA SER A 38 -20.51 -3.89 -11.31
C SER A 38 -19.42 -4.96 -11.20
N TYR A 39 -19.61 -6.11 -11.85
CA TYR A 39 -18.61 -7.19 -11.85
C TYR A 39 -17.29 -6.77 -12.50
N ILE A 40 -17.34 -5.89 -13.50
CA ILE A 40 -16.16 -5.33 -14.17
C ILE A 40 -15.34 -4.49 -13.19
N GLU A 41 -16.00 -3.64 -12.40
CA GLU A 41 -15.32 -2.88 -11.34
C GLU A 41 -14.81 -3.78 -10.22
N GLY A 42 -15.50 -4.89 -9.91
CA GLY A 42 -15.04 -5.88 -8.94
C GLY A 42 -13.70 -6.52 -9.35
N ILE A 43 -13.53 -6.83 -10.63
CA ILE A 43 -12.23 -7.27 -11.17
C ILE A 43 -11.18 -6.16 -11.04
N GLY A 44 -11.55 -4.91 -11.31
CA GLY A 44 -10.69 -3.74 -11.10
C GLY A 44 -10.23 -3.59 -9.65
N VAL A 45 -11.13 -3.77 -8.69
CA VAL A 45 -10.84 -3.74 -7.24
C VAL A 45 -9.82 -4.80 -6.86
N LEU A 46 -9.96 -6.01 -7.38
CA LEU A 46 -9.00 -7.09 -7.14
C LEU A 46 -7.64 -6.78 -7.76
N ALA A 47 -7.60 -6.28 -9.00
CA ALA A 47 -6.36 -5.90 -9.67
C ALA A 47 -5.61 -4.80 -8.90
N VAL A 48 -6.35 -3.78 -8.42
CA VAL A 48 -5.81 -2.74 -7.54
C VAL A 48 -5.30 -3.39 -6.25
N PHE A 49 -6.09 -4.21 -5.56
CA PHE A 49 -5.66 -4.88 -4.32
C PHE A 49 -4.37 -5.71 -4.48
N PHE A 50 -4.20 -6.46 -5.57
CA PHE A 50 -2.94 -7.18 -5.81
C PHE A 50 -1.76 -6.25 -6.12
N THR A 51 -2.02 -5.13 -6.80
CA THR A 51 -1.02 -4.07 -7.02
C THR A 51 -0.55 -3.47 -5.69
N PHE A 52 -1.46 -3.30 -4.73
CA PHE A 52 -1.14 -2.90 -3.35
C PHE A 52 -0.25 -3.94 -2.67
N MET A 53 -0.64 -5.22 -2.72
CA MET A 53 0.11 -6.31 -2.08
C MET A 53 1.55 -6.37 -2.60
N HIS A 54 1.71 -6.24 -3.93
CA HIS A 54 3.03 -6.15 -4.55
C HIS A 54 3.83 -4.95 -4.02
N ALA A 55 3.22 -3.76 -3.98
CA ALA A 55 3.87 -2.55 -3.45
C ALA A 55 4.26 -2.68 -1.96
N SER A 56 3.39 -3.31 -1.18
CA SER A 56 3.56 -3.56 0.25
C SER A 56 4.75 -4.48 0.52
N VAL A 57 4.96 -5.51 -0.30
CA VAL A 57 6.14 -6.38 -0.26
C VAL A 57 7.39 -5.62 -0.72
N ALA A 58 7.29 -4.90 -1.83
CA ALA A 58 8.39 -4.09 -2.37
C ALA A 58 8.95 -3.12 -1.31
N ASN A 59 8.10 -2.30 -0.68
CA ASN A 59 8.53 -1.36 0.35
C ASN A 59 9.20 -2.05 1.56
N ARG A 60 8.81 -3.28 1.90
CA ARG A 60 9.48 -4.06 2.98
C ARG A 60 10.88 -4.52 2.59
N LEU A 61 11.10 -4.86 1.32
CA LEU A 61 12.42 -5.25 0.82
C LEU A 61 13.37 -4.06 0.81
N GLU A 62 12.90 -2.90 0.33
CA GLU A 62 13.68 -1.66 0.36
C GLU A 62 14.03 -1.24 1.80
N GLU A 63 13.08 -1.27 2.74
CA GLU A 63 13.38 -1.02 4.16
C GLU A 63 14.39 -2.01 4.77
N ALA A 64 14.36 -3.29 4.34
CA ALA A 64 15.30 -4.29 4.83
C ALA A 64 16.72 -3.96 4.36
N GLU A 65 16.88 -3.58 3.10
CA GLU A 65 18.18 -3.15 2.54
C GLU A 65 18.66 -1.83 3.15
N GLU A 66 17.76 -0.86 3.40
CA GLU A 66 18.13 0.38 4.12
C GLU A 66 18.69 0.11 5.51
N LYS A 67 18.10 -0.84 6.24
CA LYS A 67 18.60 -1.23 7.57
C LYS A 67 19.95 -1.93 7.52
N ARG A 68 20.22 -2.73 6.49
CA ARG A 68 21.55 -3.32 6.26
C ARG A 68 22.58 -2.24 6.02
N ALA A 69 22.28 -1.29 5.11
CA ALA A 69 23.13 -0.14 4.84
C ALA A 69 23.44 0.66 6.12
N ALA A 70 22.44 0.92 6.96
CA ALA A 70 22.61 1.68 8.21
C ALA A 70 23.48 0.95 9.26
N LYS A 71 23.59 -0.39 9.16
CA LYS A 71 24.44 -1.22 10.03
C LYS A 71 25.81 -1.52 9.41
N GLU A 72 26.13 -0.92 8.27
CA GLU A 72 27.34 -1.23 7.49
C GLU A 72 27.44 -2.71 7.09
N GLU A 73 26.30 -3.41 7.02
CA GLU A 73 26.23 -4.78 6.50
C GLU A 73 26.27 -4.75 4.96
N PRO A 74 26.81 -5.80 4.31
CA PRO A 74 26.80 -5.88 2.86
C PRO A 74 25.36 -5.84 2.33
N LEU A 75 25.12 -4.94 1.38
CA LEU A 75 23.85 -4.86 0.66
C LEU A 75 23.64 -6.15 -0.14
N LEU A 76 22.43 -6.71 -0.07
CA LEU A 76 22.04 -7.83 -0.92
C LEU A 76 21.67 -7.34 -2.32
N VAL A 77 21.01 -6.18 -2.40
CA VAL A 77 20.55 -5.59 -3.66
C VAL A 77 20.94 -4.11 -3.72
N SER A 78 21.91 -3.79 -4.59
CA SER A 78 22.42 -2.42 -4.75
C SER A 78 21.39 -1.44 -5.33
N CYS A 79 20.45 -1.93 -6.13
CA CYS A 79 19.44 -1.11 -6.81
C CYS A 79 18.15 -0.90 -6.01
N TYR A 80 18.14 -1.17 -4.69
CA TYR A 80 16.94 -1.15 -3.86
C TYR A 80 16.16 0.19 -3.92
N LYS A 81 16.85 1.33 -4.08
CA LYS A 81 16.22 2.66 -4.22
C LYS A 81 15.42 2.85 -5.52
N LEU A 82 15.68 2.05 -6.54
CA LEU A 82 14.91 2.09 -7.79
C LEU A 82 13.49 1.56 -7.59
N LEU A 83 13.26 0.77 -6.54
CA LEU A 83 11.98 0.15 -6.26
C LEU A 83 10.88 1.19 -5.99
N ASN A 84 11.13 2.13 -5.08
CA ASN A 84 10.24 3.28 -4.86
C ASN A 84 10.08 4.16 -6.10
N ARG A 85 11.13 4.37 -6.90
CA ARG A 85 11.03 5.16 -8.14
C ARG A 85 10.09 4.52 -9.14
N TYR A 86 10.24 3.21 -9.38
CA TYR A 86 9.35 2.46 -10.26
C TYR A 86 7.93 2.39 -9.69
N TYR A 87 7.78 2.34 -8.37
CA TYR A 87 6.48 2.43 -7.71
C TYR A 87 5.76 3.74 -8.04
N TYR A 88 6.36 4.91 -7.79
CA TYR A 88 5.70 6.16 -8.12
C TYR A 88 5.49 6.35 -9.63
N ALA A 89 6.42 5.88 -10.47
CA ALA A 89 6.27 5.94 -11.92
C ALA A 89 5.06 5.13 -12.40
N LYS A 90 4.89 3.89 -11.94
CA LYS A 90 3.73 3.08 -12.33
C LYS A 90 2.42 3.69 -11.81
N GLU A 91 2.40 4.27 -10.61
CA GLU A 91 1.19 4.92 -10.08
C GLU A 91 0.82 6.17 -10.88
N GLY A 92 1.81 6.93 -11.35
CA GLY A 92 1.58 8.04 -12.29
C GLY A 92 0.98 7.57 -13.62
N LEU A 93 1.46 6.44 -14.16
CA LEU A 93 0.89 5.86 -15.38
C LEU A 93 -0.54 5.35 -15.15
N TRP A 94 -0.80 4.69 -14.01
CA TRP A 94 -2.15 4.26 -13.63
C TRP A 94 -3.09 5.46 -13.44
N LEU A 95 -2.62 6.56 -12.86
CA LEU A 95 -3.40 7.78 -12.73
C LEU A 95 -3.88 8.27 -14.08
N VAL A 96 -2.95 8.44 -15.04
CA VAL A 96 -3.28 8.88 -16.40
C VAL A 96 -4.25 7.90 -17.05
N TYR A 97 -4.00 6.60 -16.96
CA TYR A 97 -4.87 5.57 -17.51
C TYR A 97 -6.30 5.63 -16.96
N PHE A 98 -6.45 5.76 -15.64
CA PHE A 98 -7.76 5.80 -14.99
C PHE A 98 -8.51 7.11 -15.18
N ILE A 99 -7.80 8.24 -15.35
CA ILE A 99 -8.42 9.50 -15.80
C ILE A 99 -9.03 9.28 -17.19
N LEU A 100 -8.27 8.72 -18.14
CA LEU A 100 -8.75 8.48 -19.51
C LEU A 100 -9.92 7.49 -19.56
N LYS A 101 -9.96 6.53 -18.64
CA LYS A 101 -11.05 5.56 -18.51
C LYS A 101 -12.22 6.04 -17.64
N VAL A 102 -12.13 7.24 -17.04
CA VAL A 102 -13.12 7.79 -16.10
C VAL A 102 -13.46 6.76 -15.00
N SER A 103 -12.44 6.05 -14.51
CA SER A 103 -12.62 4.99 -13.53
C SER A 103 -12.44 5.55 -12.12
N VAL A 104 -13.55 5.81 -11.42
CA VAL A 104 -13.53 6.34 -10.05
C VAL A 104 -12.82 5.36 -9.09
N ALA A 105 -13.08 4.06 -9.22
CA ALA A 105 -12.42 3.03 -8.42
C ALA A 105 -10.90 2.99 -8.66
N GLY A 106 -10.46 3.11 -9.91
CA GLY A 106 -9.04 3.16 -10.26
C GLY A 106 -8.34 4.40 -9.71
N LEU A 107 -8.97 5.58 -9.83
CA LEU A 107 -8.46 6.83 -9.27
C LEU A 107 -8.34 6.78 -7.74
N ALA A 108 -9.34 6.21 -7.07
CA ALA A 108 -9.28 6.01 -5.63
C ALA A 108 -8.16 5.03 -5.23
N GLY A 109 -7.92 3.98 -6.01
CA GLY A 109 -6.79 3.07 -5.85
C GLY A 109 -5.44 3.79 -5.89
N VAL A 110 -5.21 4.62 -6.91
CA VAL A 110 -4.00 5.43 -7.04
C VAL A 110 -3.82 6.37 -5.84
N ALA A 111 -4.89 7.04 -5.41
CA ALA A 111 -4.85 7.92 -4.24
C ALA A 111 -4.45 7.16 -2.96
N LEU A 112 -5.03 5.97 -2.74
CA LEU A 112 -4.67 5.10 -1.61
C LEU A 112 -3.20 4.67 -1.68
N PHE A 113 -2.67 4.42 -2.88
CA PHE A 113 -1.30 3.96 -3.10
C PHE A 113 -0.29 5.06 -2.85
N LEU A 114 -0.55 6.26 -3.34
CA LEU A 114 0.28 7.43 -3.02
C LEU A 114 0.24 7.77 -1.52
N ALA A 115 -0.91 7.59 -0.86
CA ALA A 115 -1.05 7.82 0.57
C ALA A 115 -0.35 6.75 1.42
N TYR A 116 -0.17 5.53 0.89
CA TYR A 116 0.35 4.40 1.66
C TYR A 116 1.77 4.60 2.21
N PRO A 117 2.78 5.01 1.41
CA PRO A 117 4.12 5.30 1.92
C PRO A 117 4.12 6.36 3.03
N ILE A 118 3.30 7.41 2.88
CA ILE A 118 3.17 8.48 3.87
C ILE A 118 2.61 7.92 5.17
N TRP A 119 1.50 7.19 5.08
CA TRP A 119 0.85 6.57 6.23
C TRP A 119 1.77 5.58 6.94
N ARG A 120 2.46 4.74 6.17
CA ARG A 120 3.41 3.75 6.69
C ARG A 120 4.59 4.40 7.39
N ASN A 121 5.23 5.40 6.77
CA ASN A 121 6.35 6.12 7.36
C ASN A 121 5.96 6.78 8.69
N TYR A 122 4.77 7.37 8.76
CA TYR A 122 4.23 7.92 10.00
C TYR A 122 4.04 6.85 11.08
N TYR A 123 3.53 5.66 10.71
CA TYR A 123 3.34 4.56 11.64
C TYR A 123 4.66 3.97 12.14
N THR A 124 5.62 3.70 11.25
CA THR A 124 6.92 3.12 11.61
C THR A 124 7.71 4.06 12.53
N LYS A 125 7.72 5.37 12.26
CA LYS A 125 8.35 6.37 13.14
C LYS A 125 7.75 6.41 14.55
N ARG A 126 6.44 6.16 14.69
CA ARG A 126 5.78 6.10 16.01
C ARG A 126 6.01 4.78 16.74
N ARG A 127 6.25 3.68 16.01
CA ARG A 127 6.58 2.39 16.61
C ARG A 127 7.96 2.42 17.26
N ASP A 128 8.96 2.99 16.60
CA ASP A 128 10.33 3.02 17.11
C ASP A 128 10.54 4.02 18.27
N LYS A 129 9.53 4.84 18.60
CA LYS A 129 9.53 5.76 19.76
C LYS A 129 8.88 5.17 21.02
N ARG A 130 8.33 3.96 20.97
CA ARG A 130 7.79 3.22 22.13
C ARG A 130 8.69 2.04 22.46
#